data_AF-A0AAU4A062-F1
#
_entry.id   AF-A0AAU4A062-F1
#
_cell.length_a   1.000
_cell.length_b   1.000
_cell.length_c   1.000
_cell.angle_alpha   90.00
_cell.angle_beta   90.00
_cell.angle_gamma   90.00
#
_symmetry.space_group_name_H-M   'P 1'
#
loop_
_entity.id
_entity.type
_entity.pdbx_description
1 polymer ?
#
loop_
_entity_poly.entity_id
_entity_poly.type
_entity_poly.pdbx_seq_one_letter_code
_entity_poly.pdbx_strand_id
1 'polypeptide(L)'
;MEAVRVVVLVLLGSAFWVAWRRSRYPGGWAFAFSARYAQERAGLAGARQEVRGAKKESSRLLAAARARERSESAGHEQGLRVLEQKVTALRTPGLGPRLQEPVGELVLHEHALLVSSRTGSIPLAGLTVRFESGRQTHSIYLTQPDGRVHRAKYPHLPPPVSVSADGAEDATKPFDEEQVRDFAVEIQNAVADEDVFRSHRKERLARAQEELAASKEDTASLDAAREHLSQVLDRQSRDPRRKAALAELKAASERWQALTGRPPPK
;
A
#
# COMPACT_ATOMS: atom_id res chain seq x y z
N MET A 1 20.01 -24.00 42.74
CA MET A 1 20.35 -23.63 41.35
C MET A 1 20.00 -22.18 41.01
N GLU A 2 18.89 -21.62 41.51
CA GLU A 2 18.51 -20.22 41.23
C GLU A 2 19.41 -19.18 41.91
N ALA A 3 19.78 -19.38 43.18
CA ALA A 3 20.67 -18.46 43.89
C ALA A 3 22.03 -18.27 43.19
N VAL A 4 22.60 -19.35 42.64
CA VAL A 4 23.87 -19.31 41.89
C VAL A 4 23.70 -18.53 40.58
N ARG A 5 22.58 -18.69 39.87
CA ARG A 5 22.28 -17.93 38.64
C ARG A 5 22.12 -16.43 38.90
N VAL A 6 21.42 -16.07 39.97
CA VAL A 6 21.26 -14.66 40.38
C VAL A 6 22.61 -14.03 40.72
N VAL A 7 23.45 -14.73 41.50
CA VAL A 7 24.80 -14.25 41.85
C VAL A 7 25.66 -14.05 40.60
N VAL A 8 25.63 -14.99 39.65
CA VAL A 8 26.39 -14.88 38.39
C VAL A 8 25.90 -13.69 37.56
N LEU A 9 24.59 -13.46 37.44
CA LEU A 9 24.05 -12.30 36.69
C LEU A 9 24.46 -10.97 37.34
N VAL A 10 24.44 -10.87 38.66
CA VAL A 10 24.90 -9.68 39.39
C VAL A 10 26.39 -9.45 39.17
N LEU A 11 27.22 -10.50 39.19
CA LEU A 11 28.65 -10.40 38.90
C LEU A 11 28.91 -9.96 37.46
N LEU A 12 28.20 -10.51 36.49
CA LEU A 12 28.32 -10.10 35.09
C LEU A 12 27.88 -8.64 34.88
N GLY A 13 26.75 -8.24 35.49
CA GLY A 13 26.27 -6.87 35.43
C GLY A 13 27.25 -5.87 36.05
N SER A 14 27.84 -6.20 37.20
CA SER A 14 28.84 -5.35 37.86
C SER A 14 30.15 -5.29 37.08
N ALA A 15 30.66 -6.40 36.56
CA ALA A 15 31.85 -6.42 35.71
C ALA A 15 31.66 -5.60 34.44
N PHE A 16 30.51 -5.75 33.77
CA PHE A 16 30.16 -4.95 32.60
C PHE A 16 30.06 -3.46 32.94
N TRP A 17 29.41 -3.11 34.05
CA TRP A 17 29.29 -1.72 34.50
C TRP A 17 30.65 -1.09 34.83
N VAL A 18 31.55 -1.82 35.49
CA VAL A 18 32.92 -1.38 35.79
C VAL A 18 33.70 -1.16 34.50
N ALA A 19 33.64 -2.10 33.56
CA ALA A 19 34.32 -1.99 32.26
C ALA A 19 33.80 -0.79 31.45
N TRP A 20 32.47 -0.62 31.39
CA TRP A 20 31.82 0.52 30.72
C TRP A 20 32.17 1.86 31.39
N ARG A 21 32.18 1.92 32.72
CA ARG A 21 32.52 3.13 33.46
C ARG A 21 33.98 3.51 33.27
N ARG A 22 34.88 2.52 33.27
CA ARG A 22 36.32 2.73 33.01
C ARG A 22 36.59 3.19 31.58
N SER A 23 35.89 2.65 30.59
CA SER A 23 36.06 3.10 29.20
C SER A 23 35.54 4.53 28.98
N ARG A 24 34.48 4.93 29.70
CA ARG A 24 33.86 6.27 29.60
C ARG A 24 34.67 7.40 30.24
N TYR A 25 35.52 7.07 31.21
CA TYR A 25 36.36 8.00 32.00
C TYR A 25 37.82 7.50 32.04
N PRO A 26 38.62 7.75 30.99
CA PRO A 26 40.02 7.34 30.95
C PRO A 26 40.86 8.17 31.94
N GLY A 27 41.99 7.61 32.40
CA GLY A 27 42.91 8.26 33.35
C GLY A 27 43.36 7.37 34.51
N GLY A 28 42.68 6.24 34.75
CA GLY A 28 43.00 5.30 35.83
C GLY A 28 41.81 5.05 36.77
N TRP A 29 41.96 4.13 37.73
CA TRP A 29 40.89 3.77 38.67
C TRP A 29 40.47 4.95 39.56
N ALA A 30 41.44 5.75 40.01
CA ALA A 30 41.16 6.96 40.79
C ALA A 30 40.22 7.91 40.04
N PHE A 31 40.45 8.16 38.75
CA PHE A 31 39.63 9.09 37.96
C PHE A 31 38.25 8.52 37.60
N ALA A 32 38.10 7.20 37.46
CA ALA A 32 36.81 6.58 37.13
C ALA A 32 35.88 6.41 38.35
N PHE A 33 36.44 6.23 39.56
CA PHE A 33 35.67 5.86 40.74
C PHE A 33 35.83 6.77 41.97
N SER A 34 36.95 7.48 42.14
CA SER A 34 37.16 8.26 43.38
C SER A 34 36.20 9.44 43.50
N ALA A 35 35.83 9.80 44.74
CA ALA A 35 34.99 10.96 45.03
C ALA A 35 35.66 12.29 44.63
N ARG A 36 37.00 12.35 44.67
CA ARG A 36 37.79 13.54 44.32
C ARG A 36 37.50 14.07 42.91
N TYR A 37 37.28 13.18 41.94
CA TYR A 37 37.00 13.54 40.55
C TYR A 37 35.52 13.46 40.18
N ALA A 38 34.62 13.44 41.17
CA ALA A 38 33.18 13.28 40.92
C ALA A 38 32.58 14.46 40.17
N GLN A 39 33.04 15.69 40.47
CA GLN A 39 32.53 16.92 39.87
C GLN A 39 32.91 17.00 38.38
N GLU A 40 34.12 16.62 38.01
CA GLU A 40 34.62 16.65 36.64
C GLU A 40 33.98 15.55 35.79
N ARG A 41 33.74 14.37 36.38
CA ARG A 41 32.93 13.33 35.74
C ARG A 41 31.51 13.81 35.50
N ALA A 42 30.90 14.47 36.49
CA ALA A 42 29.55 15.03 36.37
C ALA A 42 29.47 16.12 35.30
N GLY A 43 30.47 17.02 35.24
CA GLY A 43 30.55 18.05 34.20
C GLY A 43 30.67 17.46 32.79
N LEU A 44 31.54 16.48 32.58
CA LEU A 44 31.67 15.78 31.29
C LEU A 44 30.39 15.00 30.93
N ALA A 45 29.75 14.35 31.91
CA ALA A 45 28.49 13.67 31.70
C ALA A 45 27.35 14.64 31.33
N GLY A 46 27.28 15.78 32.01
CA GLY A 46 26.33 16.87 31.75
C GLY A 46 26.48 17.42 30.34
N ALA A 47 27.68 17.81 29.94
CA ALA A 47 27.95 18.32 28.60
C ALA A 47 27.60 17.30 27.49
N ARG A 48 27.90 16.01 27.71
CA ARG A 48 27.47 14.93 26.80
C ARG A 48 25.95 14.80 26.73
N GLN A 49 25.27 14.92 27.87
CA GLN A 49 23.82 14.86 27.94
C GLN A 49 23.16 16.04 27.22
N GLU A 50 23.71 17.25 27.35
CA GLU A 50 23.25 18.44 26.63
C GLU A 50 23.37 18.28 25.13
N VAL A 51 24.54 17.84 24.61
CA VAL A 51 24.71 17.56 23.18
C VAL A 51 23.72 16.51 22.68
N ARG A 52 23.49 15.44 23.47
CA ARG A 52 22.50 14.41 23.14
C ARG A 52 21.08 14.96 23.15
N GLY A 53 20.74 15.83 24.11
CA GLY A 53 19.46 16.52 24.20
C GLY A 53 19.19 17.37 22.96
N ALA A 54 20.14 18.27 22.63
CA ALA A 54 20.06 19.12 21.45
C ALA A 54 19.95 18.31 20.15
N LYS A 55 20.75 17.24 20.01
CA LYS A 55 20.66 16.35 18.83
C LYS A 55 19.32 15.63 18.75
N LYS A 56 18.78 15.17 19.88
CA LYS A 56 17.50 14.44 19.93
C LYS A 56 16.35 15.36 19.52
N GLU A 57 16.32 16.58 20.01
CA GLU A 57 15.31 17.59 19.65
C GLU A 57 15.37 17.92 18.15
N SER A 58 16.55 18.24 17.62
CA SER A 58 16.76 18.45 16.17
C SER A 58 16.34 17.22 15.35
N SER A 59 16.72 16.01 15.76
CA SER A 59 16.33 14.79 15.03
C SER A 59 14.82 14.59 14.99
N ARG A 60 14.10 14.95 16.06
CA ARG A 60 12.63 14.83 16.12
C ARG A 60 11.96 15.81 15.17
N LEU A 61 12.39 17.08 15.18
CA LEU A 61 11.86 18.10 14.28
C LEU A 61 12.12 17.74 12.81
N LEU A 62 13.33 17.28 12.49
CA LEU A 62 13.68 16.86 11.13
C LEU A 62 12.89 15.62 10.69
N ALA A 63 12.74 14.64 11.59
CA ALA A 63 11.95 13.44 11.31
C ALA A 63 10.48 13.80 11.05
N ALA A 64 9.89 14.71 11.84
CA ALA A 64 8.52 15.18 11.65
C ALA A 64 8.35 15.91 10.30
N ALA A 65 9.26 16.83 9.96
CA ALA A 65 9.21 17.55 8.69
C ALA A 65 9.35 16.61 7.48
N ARG A 66 10.26 15.63 7.54
CA ARG A 66 10.41 14.59 6.51
C ARG A 66 9.19 13.68 6.42
N ALA A 67 8.60 13.30 7.55
CA ALA A 67 7.39 12.48 7.55
C ALA A 67 6.23 13.21 6.87
N ARG A 68 6.10 14.52 7.12
CA ARG A 68 5.10 15.35 6.45
C ARG A 68 5.33 15.42 4.95
N GLU A 69 6.54 15.74 4.50
CA GLU A 69 6.86 15.80 3.06
C GLU A 69 6.59 14.48 2.35
N ARG A 70 6.97 13.35 2.95
CA ARG A 70 6.67 12.01 2.40
C ARG A 70 5.18 11.72 2.35
N SER A 71 4.43 12.11 3.38
CA SER A 71 2.98 11.91 3.43
C SER A 71 2.28 12.69 2.32
N GLU A 72 2.64 13.96 2.12
CA GLU A 72 2.08 14.79 1.05
C GLU A 72 2.46 14.26 -0.34
N SER A 73 3.73 13.87 -0.53
CA SER A 73 4.20 13.26 -1.78
C SER A 73 3.46 11.96 -2.10
N ALA A 74 3.31 11.07 -1.12
CA ALA A 74 2.59 9.81 -1.30
C ALA A 74 1.10 10.04 -1.59
N GLY A 75 0.48 11.00 -0.90
CA GLY A 75 -0.91 11.39 -1.14
C GLY A 75 -1.12 11.94 -2.56
N HIS A 76 -0.24 12.84 -3.01
CA HIS A 76 -0.27 13.39 -4.36
C HIS A 76 -0.08 12.30 -5.44
N GLU A 77 0.94 11.44 -5.29
CA GLU A 77 1.15 10.32 -6.22
C GLU A 77 -0.02 9.36 -6.25
N GLN A 78 -0.61 9.03 -5.09
CA GLN A 78 -1.77 8.16 -5.02
C GLN A 78 -2.98 8.79 -5.72
N GLY A 79 -3.22 10.08 -5.51
CA GLY A 79 -4.28 10.83 -6.20
C GLY A 79 -4.12 10.78 -7.72
N LEU A 80 -2.91 11.04 -8.22
CA LEU A 80 -2.60 10.94 -9.65
C LEU A 80 -2.82 9.53 -10.19
N ARG A 81 -2.37 8.49 -9.47
CA ARG A 81 -2.58 7.09 -9.89
C ARG A 81 -4.05 6.73 -10.00
N VAL A 82 -4.89 7.18 -9.06
CA VAL A 82 -6.35 6.94 -9.10
C VAL A 82 -6.97 7.62 -10.34
N LEU A 83 -6.58 8.85 -10.64
CA LEU A 83 -7.06 9.56 -11.84
C LEU A 83 -6.55 8.92 -13.14
N GLU A 84 -5.31 8.48 -13.18
CA GLU A 84 -4.74 7.74 -14.32
C GLU A 84 -5.44 6.40 -14.55
N GLN A 85 -5.75 5.66 -13.47
CA GLN A 85 -6.56 4.45 -13.53
C GLN A 85 -7.97 4.74 -14.05
N LYS A 86 -8.62 5.82 -13.58
CA LYS A 86 -9.94 6.25 -14.08
C LYS A 86 -9.91 6.56 -15.58
N VAL A 87 -8.91 7.31 -16.04
CA VAL A 87 -8.71 7.60 -17.47
C VAL A 87 -8.46 6.30 -18.25
N THR A 88 -7.66 5.38 -17.72
CA THR A 88 -7.33 4.11 -18.37
C THR A 88 -8.56 3.21 -18.48
N ALA A 89 -9.33 3.07 -17.40
CA ALA A 89 -10.59 2.31 -17.40
C ALA A 89 -11.59 2.88 -18.41
N LEU A 90 -11.69 4.21 -18.51
CA LEU A 90 -12.54 4.85 -19.53
C LEU A 90 -11.99 4.68 -20.96
N ARG A 91 -10.67 4.55 -21.17
CA ARG A 91 -10.07 4.33 -22.50
C ARG A 91 -10.13 2.87 -22.94
N THR A 92 -9.96 1.95 -22.00
CA THR A 92 -9.89 0.51 -22.25
C THR A 92 -10.59 -0.20 -21.10
N PRO A 93 -11.95 -0.28 -21.13
CA PRO A 93 -12.73 -0.85 -20.03
C PRO A 93 -12.48 -2.35 -19.81
N GLY A 94 -11.97 -3.06 -20.82
CA GLY A 94 -11.72 -4.50 -20.72
C GLY A 94 -13.04 -5.27 -20.60
N LEU A 95 -13.03 -6.37 -19.84
CA LEU A 95 -14.24 -7.15 -19.53
C LEU A 95 -15.04 -6.53 -18.36
N GLY A 96 -14.33 -5.93 -17.41
CA GLY A 96 -14.88 -5.54 -16.11
C GLY A 96 -15.05 -6.72 -15.13
N PRO A 97 -15.51 -6.44 -13.90
CA PRO A 97 -15.84 -7.45 -12.91
C PRO A 97 -16.94 -8.39 -13.44
N ARG A 98 -16.92 -9.61 -12.93
CA ARG A 98 -17.98 -10.59 -13.18
C ARG A 98 -19.22 -10.15 -12.40
N LEU A 99 -20.36 -10.04 -13.08
CA LEU A 99 -21.61 -9.58 -12.46
C LEU A 99 -22.37 -10.72 -11.78
N GLN A 100 -22.30 -11.93 -12.34
CA GLN A 100 -23.03 -13.10 -11.84
C GLN A 100 -22.23 -14.41 -11.95
N GLU A 101 -22.72 -15.45 -11.27
CA GLU A 101 -22.20 -16.79 -11.46
C GLU A 101 -22.48 -17.31 -12.88
N PRO A 102 -21.62 -18.19 -13.43
CA PRO A 102 -21.81 -18.78 -14.74
C PRO A 102 -23.13 -19.54 -14.86
N VAL A 103 -23.84 -19.32 -15.97
CA VAL A 103 -25.01 -20.13 -16.33
C VAL A 103 -24.68 -20.88 -17.62
N GLY A 104 -24.41 -22.18 -17.46
CA GLY A 104 -23.91 -23.05 -18.54
C GLY A 104 -22.58 -22.56 -19.08
N GLU A 105 -22.51 -22.31 -20.38
CA GLU A 105 -21.29 -21.81 -21.03
C GLU A 105 -21.12 -20.29 -20.95
N LEU A 106 -22.11 -19.54 -20.47
CA LEU A 106 -22.08 -18.08 -20.49
C LEU A 106 -21.64 -17.51 -19.14
N VAL A 107 -20.73 -16.54 -19.18
CA VAL A 107 -20.29 -15.77 -18.00
C VAL A 107 -20.44 -14.29 -18.31
N LEU A 108 -21.29 -13.61 -17.53
CA LEU A 108 -21.58 -12.18 -17.70
C LEU A 108 -20.58 -11.31 -16.94
N HIS A 109 -19.90 -10.42 -17.65
CA HIS A 109 -19.08 -9.35 -17.11
C HIS A 109 -19.70 -7.98 -17.45
N GLU A 110 -19.21 -6.93 -16.79
CA GLU A 110 -19.72 -5.55 -16.94
C GLU A 110 -19.76 -5.06 -18.41
N HIS A 111 -18.77 -5.40 -19.23
CA HIS A 111 -18.65 -4.87 -20.60
C HIS A 111 -18.78 -5.94 -21.70
N ALA A 112 -18.76 -7.22 -21.33
CA ALA A 112 -18.77 -8.33 -22.28
C ALA A 112 -19.31 -9.63 -21.67
N LEU A 113 -19.80 -10.51 -22.54
CA LEU A 113 -20.09 -11.90 -22.23
C LEU A 113 -18.92 -12.78 -22.66
N LEU A 114 -18.47 -13.67 -21.78
CA LEU A 114 -17.57 -14.76 -22.13
C LEU A 114 -18.36 -16.03 -22.42
N VAL A 115 -17.91 -16.77 -23.43
CA VAL A 115 -18.47 -18.07 -23.79
C VAL A 115 -17.42 -19.13 -23.50
N SER A 116 -17.55 -19.90 -22.42
CA SER A 116 -16.55 -20.88 -21.96
C SER A 116 -16.15 -21.92 -23.02
N SER A 117 -17.06 -22.26 -23.95
CA SER A 117 -16.80 -23.20 -25.04
C SER A 117 -15.95 -22.62 -26.18
N ARG A 118 -15.69 -21.31 -26.19
CA ARG A 118 -14.89 -20.61 -27.20
C ARG A 118 -13.91 -19.63 -26.56
N THR A 119 -12.73 -19.51 -27.13
CA THR A 119 -11.79 -18.42 -26.80
C THR A 119 -12.28 -17.11 -27.45
N GLY A 120 -13.38 -16.55 -26.94
CA GLY A 120 -13.96 -15.31 -27.46
C GLY A 120 -14.83 -14.58 -26.45
N SER A 121 -14.76 -13.26 -26.47
CA SER A 121 -15.68 -12.37 -25.75
C SER A 121 -16.67 -11.76 -26.74
N ILE A 122 -17.94 -11.68 -26.34
CA ILE A 122 -19.01 -11.00 -27.07
C ILE A 122 -19.23 -9.65 -26.39
N PRO A 123 -18.95 -8.51 -27.04
CA PRO A 123 -19.21 -7.21 -26.44
C PRO A 123 -20.70 -7.01 -26.19
N LEU A 124 -21.07 -6.41 -25.06
CA LEU A 124 -22.47 -6.15 -24.73
C LEU A 124 -23.08 -5.01 -25.56
N ALA A 125 -22.28 -4.06 -26.00
CA ALA A 125 -22.76 -2.89 -26.71
C ALA A 125 -23.54 -3.26 -27.99
N GLY A 126 -24.80 -2.82 -28.05
CA GLY A 126 -25.72 -3.15 -29.14
C GLY A 126 -26.07 -4.64 -29.28
N LEU A 127 -25.79 -5.47 -28.28
CA LEU A 127 -26.11 -6.90 -28.29
C LEU A 127 -27.62 -7.09 -28.10
N THR A 128 -28.26 -7.82 -29.00
CA THR A 128 -29.67 -8.20 -28.84
C THR A 128 -29.79 -9.59 -28.24
N VAL A 129 -30.50 -9.71 -27.13
CA VAL A 129 -30.70 -10.97 -26.40
C VAL A 129 -32.14 -11.44 -26.55
N ARG A 130 -32.33 -12.69 -26.96
CA ARG A 130 -33.65 -13.33 -27.05
C ARG A 130 -33.63 -14.69 -26.36
N PHE A 131 -34.51 -14.87 -25.40
CA PHE A 131 -34.79 -16.16 -24.77
C PHE A 131 -35.85 -16.93 -25.56
N GLU A 132 -35.66 -18.24 -25.70
CA GLU A 132 -36.62 -19.14 -26.32
C GLU A 132 -36.72 -20.43 -25.49
N SER A 133 -37.92 -20.73 -24.99
CA SER A 133 -38.20 -22.01 -24.34
C SER A 133 -38.53 -23.06 -25.39
N GLY A 134 -37.82 -24.19 -25.36
CA GLY A 134 -38.04 -25.32 -26.26
C GLY A 134 -38.50 -26.56 -25.49
N ARG A 135 -38.86 -27.64 -26.20
CA ARG A 135 -39.35 -28.89 -25.57
C ARG A 135 -38.28 -29.74 -24.90
N GLN A 136 -37.01 -29.56 -25.26
CA GLN A 136 -35.88 -30.35 -24.74
C GLN A 136 -34.72 -29.48 -24.24
N THR A 137 -34.61 -28.26 -24.79
CA THR A 137 -33.57 -27.30 -24.44
C THR A 137 -34.19 -25.91 -24.40
N HIS A 138 -33.81 -25.11 -23.41
CA HIS A 138 -33.97 -23.67 -23.48
C HIS A 138 -32.79 -23.09 -24.28
N SER A 139 -32.99 -21.97 -24.95
CA SER A 139 -31.95 -21.34 -25.75
C SER A 139 -31.92 -19.83 -25.52
N ILE A 140 -30.71 -19.29 -25.36
CA ILE A 140 -30.46 -17.85 -25.40
C ILE A 140 -29.76 -17.54 -26.72
N TYR A 141 -30.37 -16.66 -27.52
CA TYR A 141 -29.79 -16.13 -28.75
C TYR A 141 -29.18 -14.76 -28.46
N LEU A 142 -27.90 -14.62 -28.78
CA LEU A 142 -27.13 -13.40 -28.66
C LEU A 142 -26.79 -12.92 -30.08
N THR A 143 -27.43 -11.84 -30.53
CA THR A 143 -27.22 -11.27 -31.87
C THR A 143 -26.35 -10.03 -31.77
N GLN A 144 -25.14 -10.10 -32.32
CA GLN A 144 -24.19 -8.99 -32.34
C GLN A 144 -24.62 -7.91 -33.35
N PRO A 145 -24.12 -6.67 -33.21
CA PRO A 145 -24.41 -5.58 -34.15
C PRO A 145 -24.02 -5.86 -35.61
N ASP A 146 -23.09 -6.79 -35.85
CA ASP A 146 -22.68 -7.23 -37.19
C ASP A 146 -23.60 -8.33 -37.77
N GLY A 147 -24.66 -8.70 -37.04
CA GLY A 147 -25.62 -9.74 -37.42
C GLY A 147 -25.21 -11.17 -37.05
N ARG A 148 -24.02 -11.39 -36.46
CA ARG A 148 -23.62 -12.73 -36.01
C ARG A 148 -24.47 -13.18 -34.82
N VAL A 149 -24.93 -14.42 -34.87
CA VAL A 149 -25.77 -15.01 -33.82
C VAL A 149 -25.00 -16.10 -33.08
N HIS A 150 -24.87 -15.97 -31.77
CA HIS A 150 -24.47 -17.06 -30.87
C HIS A 150 -25.70 -17.65 -30.20
N ARG A 151 -25.77 -18.98 -30.13
CA ARG A 151 -26.87 -19.69 -29.47
C ARG A 151 -26.32 -20.57 -28.36
N ALA A 152 -26.57 -20.16 -27.11
CA ALA A 152 -26.31 -20.98 -25.93
C ALA A 152 -27.51 -21.91 -25.69
N LYS A 153 -27.22 -23.20 -25.44
CA LYS A 153 -28.24 -24.23 -25.23
C LYS A 153 -28.18 -24.74 -23.80
N TYR A 154 -29.36 -24.88 -23.20
CA TYR A 154 -29.55 -25.28 -21.82
C TYR A 154 -30.52 -26.48 -21.76
N PRO A 155 -30.01 -27.71 -21.71
CA PRO A 155 -30.85 -28.90 -21.54
C PRO A 155 -31.58 -28.87 -20.21
N HIS A 156 -32.90 -29.05 -20.21
CA HIS A 156 -33.73 -29.16 -18.99
C HIS A 156 -34.30 -30.56 -18.79
N LEU A 157 -34.22 -31.42 -19.82
CA LEU A 157 -34.45 -32.85 -19.69
C LEU A 157 -33.11 -33.57 -19.62
N PRO A 158 -32.98 -34.63 -18.81
CA PRO A 158 -31.79 -35.47 -18.83
C PRO A 158 -31.61 -36.02 -20.26
N PRO A 159 -30.35 -36.12 -20.74
CA PRO A 159 -30.10 -36.72 -22.05
C PRO A 159 -30.69 -38.14 -22.08
N PRO A 160 -31.27 -38.58 -23.22
CA PRO A 160 -31.68 -39.97 -23.35
C PRO A 160 -30.45 -40.84 -23.07
N VAL A 161 -30.57 -41.76 -22.12
CA VAL A 161 -29.48 -42.58 -21.56
C VAL A 161 -28.58 -43.13 -22.67
N SER A 162 -27.50 -42.42 -22.99
CA SER A 162 -26.40 -42.96 -23.77
C SER A 162 -25.46 -43.58 -22.75
N VAL A 163 -25.54 -44.89 -22.60
CA VAL A 163 -24.57 -45.66 -21.83
C VAL A 163 -23.21 -45.46 -22.50
N SER A 164 -22.41 -44.54 -22.00
CA SER A 164 -21.01 -44.42 -22.39
C SER A 164 -20.31 -45.72 -22.00
N ALA A 165 -19.52 -46.29 -22.91
CA ALA A 165 -18.82 -47.57 -22.72
C ALA A 165 -17.89 -47.60 -21.49
N ASP A 166 -17.59 -46.44 -20.92
CA ASP A 166 -16.65 -46.26 -19.80
C ASP A 166 -17.34 -46.02 -18.44
N GLY A 167 -18.68 -46.16 -18.34
CA GLY A 167 -19.40 -46.14 -17.06
C GLY A 167 -19.39 -44.81 -16.29
N ALA A 168 -18.85 -43.73 -16.88
CA ALA A 168 -18.95 -42.39 -16.34
C ALA A 168 -20.31 -41.77 -16.72
N GLU A 169 -21.18 -41.56 -15.74
CA GLU A 169 -22.39 -40.76 -15.89
C GLU A 169 -21.99 -39.29 -16.12
N ASP A 170 -22.05 -38.82 -17.37
CA ASP A 170 -22.03 -37.39 -17.70
C ASP A 170 -23.37 -36.76 -17.29
N ALA A 171 -23.63 -36.73 -15.98
CA ALA A 171 -24.83 -36.15 -15.39
C ALA A 171 -24.75 -34.62 -15.47
N THR A 172 -24.94 -34.08 -16.68
CA THR A 172 -25.14 -32.64 -16.86
C THR A 172 -26.42 -32.26 -16.14
N LYS A 173 -26.29 -31.50 -15.04
CA LYS A 173 -27.44 -31.03 -14.24
C LYS A 173 -28.42 -30.30 -15.17
N PRO A 174 -29.72 -30.68 -15.19
CA PRO A 174 -30.70 -29.98 -16.00
C PRO A 174 -30.82 -28.53 -15.51
N PHE A 175 -30.93 -27.61 -16.47
CA PHE A 175 -31.17 -26.20 -16.20
C PHE A 175 -32.65 -25.94 -16.03
N ASP A 176 -32.99 -25.12 -15.03
CA ASP A 176 -34.35 -24.68 -14.82
C ASP A 176 -34.72 -23.53 -15.78
N GLU A 177 -36.00 -23.44 -16.17
CA GLU A 177 -36.44 -22.41 -17.11
C GLU A 177 -36.32 -21.00 -16.50
N GLU A 178 -36.70 -20.83 -15.24
CA GLU A 178 -36.66 -19.55 -14.53
C GLU A 178 -35.22 -19.07 -14.42
N GLN A 179 -34.30 -19.96 -14.04
CA GLN A 179 -32.87 -19.66 -14.00
C GLN A 179 -32.32 -19.12 -15.34
N VAL A 180 -32.66 -19.76 -16.46
CA VAL A 180 -32.16 -19.35 -17.79
C VAL A 180 -32.84 -18.06 -18.25
N ARG A 181 -34.13 -17.89 -17.95
CA ARG A 181 -34.89 -16.68 -18.28
C ARG A 181 -34.37 -15.47 -17.51
N ASP A 182 -34.17 -15.60 -16.21
CA ASP A 182 -33.63 -14.53 -15.35
C ASP A 182 -32.24 -14.13 -15.81
N PHE A 183 -31.38 -15.11 -16.13
CA PHE A 183 -30.07 -14.82 -16.71
C PHE A 183 -30.16 -14.06 -18.04
N ALA A 184 -31.14 -14.37 -18.89
CA ALA A 184 -31.35 -13.61 -20.13
C ALA A 184 -31.78 -12.15 -19.87
N VAL A 185 -32.63 -11.92 -18.87
CA VAL A 185 -33.05 -10.57 -18.44
C VAL A 185 -31.85 -9.78 -17.89
N GLU A 186 -30.99 -10.43 -17.10
CA GLU A 186 -29.79 -9.82 -16.56
C GLU A 186 -28.80 -9.40 -17.65
N ILE A 187 -28.64 -10.21 -18.70
CA ILE A 187 -27.85 -9.79 -19.87
C ILE A 187 -28.51 -8.57 -20.54
N GLN A 188 -29.84 -8.55 -20.71
CA GLN A 188 -30.53 -7.39 -21.31
C GLN A 188 -30.32 -6.11 -20.49
N ASN A 189 -30.39 -6.20 -19.16
CA ASN A 189 -30.11 -5.07 -18.27
C ASN A 189 -28.65 -4.61 -18.42
N ALA A 190 -27.69 -5.54 -18.42
CA ALA A 190 -26.28 -5.22 -18.61
C ALA A 190 -25.97 -4.59 -19.98
N VAL A 191 -26.69 -4.97 -21.04
CA VAL A 191 -26.62 -4.32 -22.35
C VAL A 191 -27.10 -2.87 -22.27
N ALA A 192 -28.24 -2.62 -21.61
CA ALA A 192 -28.75 -1.26 -21.44
C ALA A 192 -27.77 -0.39 -20.64
N ASP A 193 -27.17 -0.93 -19.58
CA ASP A 193 -26.16 -0.24 -18.78
C ASP A 193 -24.88 0.06 -19.59
N GLU A 194 -24.41 -0.89 -20.42
CA GLU A 194 -23.25 -0.67 -21.31
C GLU A 194 -23.55 0.42 -22.37
N ASP A 195 -24.76 0.45 -22.92
CA ASP A 195 -25.14 1.48 -23.90
C ASP A 195 -25.18 2.88 -23.26
N VAL A 196 -25.70 2.99 -22.03
CA VAL A 196 -25.64 4.23 -21.22
C VAL A 196 -24.20 4.59 -20.88
N PHE A 197 -23.38 3.62 -20.48
CA PHE A 197 -21.96 3.83 -20.22
C PHE A 197 -21.26 4.42 -21.46
N ARG A 198 -21.52 3.85 -22.64
CA ARG A 198 -20.92 4.31 -23.91
C ARG A 198 -21.38 5.69 -24.34
N SER A 199 -22.65 6.03 -24.14
CA SER A 199 -23.16 7.35 -24.51
C SER A 199 -22.44 8.47 -23.75
N HIS A 200 -22.15 8.26 -22.45
CA HIS A 200 -21.46 9.23 -21.60
C HIS A 200 -19.93 9.08 -21.57
N ARG A 201 -19.38 8.02 -22.17
CA ARG A 201 -17.95 7.67 -22.07
C ARG A 201 -17.01 8.78 -22.53
N LYS A 202 -17.31 9.44 -23.66
CA LYS A 202 -16.46 10.50 -24.22
C LYS A 202 -16.38 11.71 -23.29
N GLU A 203 -17.53 12.15 -22.77
CA GLU A 203 -17.62 13.26 -21.83
C GLU A 203 -16.91 12.93 -20.51
N ARG A 204 -17.18 11.74 -19.93
CA ARG A 204 -16.51 11.26 -18.71
C ARG A 204 -14.99 11.18 -18.89
N LEU A 205 -14.53 10.74 -20.05
CA LEU A 205 -13.11 10.66 -20.38
C LEU A 205 -12.46 12.05 -20.47
N ALA A 206 -13.11 13.00 -21.14
CA ALA A 206 -12.62 14.37 -21.24
C ALA A 206 -12.51 15.01 -19.86
N ARG A 207 -13.57 14.91 -19.05
CA ARG A 207 -13.59 15.40 -17.67
C ARG A 207 -12.51 14.75 -16.79
N ALA A 208 -12.33 13.44 -16.88
CA ALA A 208 -11.29 12.74 -16.12
C ALA A 208 -9.86 13.16 -16.53
N GLN A 209 -9.64 13.50 -17.80
CA GLN A 209 -8.35 14.01 -18.27
C GLN A 209 -8.09 15.44 -17.80
N GLU A 210 -9.12 16.29 -17.77
CA GLU A 210 -9.04 17.64 -17.21
C GLU A 210 -8.76 17.59 -15.70
N GLU A 211 -9.47 16.74 -14.94
CA GLU A 211 -9.22 16.49 -13.52
C GLU A 211 -7.76 16.02 -13.28
N LEU A 212 -7.26 15.12 -14.12
CA LEU A 212 -5.87 14.65 -14.05
C LEU A 212 -4.86 15.77 -14.35
N ALA A 213 -5.13 16.62 -15.35
CA ALA A 213 -4.26 17.75 -15.68
C ALA A 213 -4.22 18.78 -14.55
N ALA A 214 -5.39 19.17 -14.02
CA ALA A 214 -5.49 20.08 -12.89
C ALA A 214 -4.78 19.53 -11.64
N SER A 215 -4.96 18.24 -11.35
CA SER A 215 -4.28 17.60 -10.20
C SER A 215 -2.76 17.50 -10.37
N LYS A 216 -2.22 17.50 -11.60
CA LYS A 216 -0.77 17.53 -11.84
C LYS A 216 -0.18 18.93 -11.58
N GLU A 217 -0.98 19.97 -11.79
CA GLU A 217 -0.58 21.36 -11.55
C GLU A 217 -0.78 21.77 -10.09
N ASP A 218 -1.70 21.14 -9.36
CA ASP A 218 -1.92 21.39 -7.93
C ASP A 218 -0.83 20.73 -7.06
N THR A 219 0.32 21.39 -6.97
CA THR A 219 1.46 21.00 -6.13
C THR A 219 1.57 21.81 -4.84
N ALA A 220 0.59 22.66 -4.52
CA ALA A 220 0.69 23.64 -3.45
C ALA A 220 0.99 23.01 -2.07
N SER A 221 0.35 21.89 -1.72
CA SER A 221 0.60 21.20 -0.45
C SER A 221 1.99 20.57 -0.38
N LEU A 222 2.43 19.98 -1.49
CA LEU A 222 3.75 19.37 -1.65
C LEU A 222 4.86 20.42 -1.52
N ASP A 223 4.69 21.56 -2.20
CA ASP A 223 5.64 22.66 -2.18
C ASP A 223 5.71 23.30 -0.78
N ALA A 224 4.58 23.50 -0.11
CA ALA A 224 4.55 23.96 1.27
C ALA A 224 5.27 22.98 2.23
N ALA A 225 5.14 21.66 2.02
CA ALA A 225 5.84 20.67 2.84
C ALA A 225 7.35 20.65 2.59
N ARG A 226 7.78 20.79 1.32
CA ARG A 226 9.20 20.93 0.94
C ARG A 226 9.81 22.20 1.50
N GLU A 227 9.09 23.32 1.41
CA GLU A 227 9.50 24.59 1.99
C GLU A 227 9.67 24.46 3.51
N HIS A 228 8.70 23.85 4.19
CA HIS A 228 8.80 23.60 5.62
C HIS A 228 10.02 22.75 5.99
N LEU A 229 10.32 21.70 5.23
CA LEU A 229 11.52 20.88 5.43
C LEU A 229 12.80 21.71 5.24
N SER A 230 12.86 22.55 4.21
CA SER A 230 13.98 23.46 3.97
C SER A 230 14.17 24.43 5.14
N GLN A 231 13.10 25.08 5.61
CA GLN A 231 13.13 25.98 6.77
C GLN A 231 13.63 25.28 8.04
N VAL A 232 13.24 24.02 8.28
CA VAL A 232 13.72 23.23 9.42
C VAL A 232 15.21 22.91 9.29
N LEU A 233 15.68 22.53 8.11
CA LEU A 233 17.11 22.29 7.84
C LEU A 233 17.94 23.55 8.08
N ASP A 234 17.48 24.69 7.55
CA ASP A 234 18.13 25.98 7.70
C ASP A 234 18.21 26.40 9.17
N ARG A 235 17.11 26.32 9.90
CA ARG A 235 17.07 26.60 11.34
C ARG A 235 18.04 25.70 12.11
N GLN A 236 18.10 24.41 11.79
CA GLN A 236 19.01 23.48 12.46
C GLN A 236 20.49 23.74 12.16
N SER A 237 20.82 24.20 10.96
CA SER A 237 22.19 24.58 10.60
C SER A 237 22.68 25.79 11.40
N ARG A 238 21.75 26.69 11.76
CA ARG A 238 22.02 27.95 12.48
C ARG A 238 21.79 27.86 13.97
N ASP A 239 21.39 26.70 14.51
CA ASP A 239 21.01 26.55 15.92
C ASP A 239 22.17 26.88 16.88
N PRO A 240 22.08 28.00 17.63
CA PRO A 240 23.12 28.40 18.57
C PRO A 240 23.23 27.45 19.76
N ARG A 241 22.14 26.77 20.17
CA ARG A 241 22.16 25.83 21.29
C ARG A 241 23.04 24.63 20.99
N ARG A 242 22.94 24.10 19.76
CA ARG A 242 23.81 23.01 19.29
C ARG A 242 25.28 23.43 19.27
N LYS A 243 25.59 24.64 18.81
CA LYS A 243 26.96 25.18 18.81
C LYS A 243 27.49 25.33 20.23
N ALA A 244 26.69 25.89 21.15
CA ALA A 244 27.04 26.05 22.54
C ALA A 244 27.27 24.71 23.25
N ALA A 245 26.37 23.74 23.09
CA ALA A 245 26.51 22.41 23.68
C ALA A 245 27.78 21.68 23.18
N LEU A 246 28.10 21.82 21.88
CA LEU A 246 29.35 21.26 21.32
C LEU A 246 30.60 21.96 21.87
N ALA A 247 30.55 23.29 22.04
CA ALA A 247 31.63 24.05 22.65
C ALA A 247 31.84 23.64 24.13
N GLU A 248 30.77 23.48 24.91
CA GLU A 248 30.86 23.04 26.30
C GLU A 248 31.38 21.60 26.41
N LEU A 249 30.93 20.69 25.54
CA LEU A 249 31.48 19.34 25.49
C LEU A 249 32.98 19.33 25.14
N LYS A 250 33.42 20.19 24.21
CA LYS A 250 34.83 20.34 23.88
C LYS A 250 35.62 20.86 25.09
N ALA A 251 35.16 21.93 25.73
CA ALA A 251 35.79 22.51 26.91
C ALA A 251 35.86 21.50 28.08
N ALA A 252 34.77 20.75 28.34
CA ALA A 252 34.75 19.69 29.35
C ALA A 252 35.72 18.55 29.02
N SER A 253 35.87 18.21 27.73
CA SER A 253 36.82 17.19 27.28
C SER A 253 38.27 17.63 27.43
N GLU A 254 38.58 18.91 27.14
CA GLU A 254 39.89 19.51 27.33
C GLU A 254 40.26 19.57 28.82
N ARG A 255 39.33 19.99 29.70
CA ARG A 255 39.51 19.95 31.16
C ARG A 255 39.79 18.53 31.65
N TRP A 256 39.05 17.55 31.15
CA TRP A 256 39.28 16.13 31.48
C TRP A 256 40.65 15.65 31.02
N GLN A 257 41.06 16.00 29.81
CA GLN A 257 42.36 15.63 29.26
C GLN A 257 43.52 16.27 30.05
N ALA A 258 43.40 17.54 30.42
CA ALA A 258 44.39 18.23 31.25
C ALA A 258 44.58 17.55 32.62
N LEU A 259 43.50 17.05 33.22
CA LEU A 259 43.54 16.37 34.52
C LEU A 259 44.07 14.94 34.44
N THR A 260 43.76 14.21 33.37
CA THR A 260 44.00 12.76 33.28
C THR A 260 45.12 12.36 32.32
N GLY A 261 45.62 13.30 31.52
CA GLY A 261 46.56 13.06 30.42
C GLY A 261 45.95 12.28 29.24
N ARG A 262 44.64 11.99 29.25
CA ARG A 262 43.97 11.19 28.21
C ARG A 262 42.66 11.84 27.75
N PRO A 263 42.39 11.90 26.43
CA PRO A 263 41.13 12.44 25.94
C PRO A 263 39.96 11.48 26.27
N PRO A 264 38.81 12.00 26.72
CA PRO A 264 37.63 11.18 26.91
C PRO A 264 37.06 10.70 25.55
N PRO A 265 36.39 9.53 25.49
CA PRO A 265 35.76 9.07 24.26
C PRO A 265 34.63 10.02 23.82
N LYS A 266 34.40 10.09 22.51
CA LYS A 266 33.35 10.91 21.88
C LYS A 266 31.94 10.43 22.28
#